data_AF-A0A3A3HJV6-F1
#
_entry.id   AF-A0A3A3HJV6-F1
#
_cell.length_a   1.000
_cell.length_b   1.000
_cell.length_c   1.000
_cell.angle_alpha   90.00
_cell.angle_beta   90.00
_cell.angle_gamma   90.00
#
_symmetry.space_group_name_H-M   'P 1'
#
loop_
_entity.id
_entity.type
_entity.pdbx_description
1 polymer ?
#
loop_
_entity_poly.entity_id
_entity_poly.type
_entity_poly.pdbx_seq_one_letter_code
_entity_poly.pdbx_strand_id
1 'polypeptide(L)'
;MPTYQSLISMAEADCDALHYRIDFLDEYVTDIGPYLVFGIMREQMAPLSAGGTVSGPTRKVLEAVGLRAFLRMKPFQGVTTDDVWPLPVMQRRRGGTSSTTNLAAEPSTVEIRADEITKRVDSWLEQLDPPSELTEHGIGRIKSIVTETLNNAERHGRVGGDGEWVVAGFMARRPITDDEDAPLVHVCHLGFLNLGRPISETILEAPTEITEQISKYQKVHSRSDLSAETLATVFALQDGISRVLQGNGNPSGGTGLMDMVEFANEVGRSSIPGNGPKVAILSGNAYIRFEAPYSEGFGTSDDDRRLQWFNLKNDVLKKPDSGYVMDLPRAFPGTLITMRFVLDGSLQTENLDDDNGEG
;
A
#
# COMPACT_ATOMS: atom_id res chain seq x y z
N MET A 1 -2.91 15.48 -16.34
CA MET A 1 -4.12 14.63 -16.21
C MET A 1 -3.91 13.75 -14.99
N PRO A 2 -4.87 13.64 -14.04
CA PRO A 2 -4.72 12.76 -12.89
C PRO A 2 -4.53 11.30 -13.32
N THR A 3 -3.65 10.55 -12.67
CA THR A 3 -3.24 9.18 -13.07
C THR A 3 -4.41 8.23 -13.26
N TYR A 4 -5.43 8.35 -12.42
CA TYR A 4 -6.67 7.57 -12.54
C TYR A 4 -7.41 7.81 -13.87
N GLN A 5 -7.49 9.07 -14.31
CA GLN A 5 -8.14 9.41 -15.57
C GLN A 5 -7.35 8.82 -16.75
N SER A 6 -6.02 8.79 -16.66
CA SER A 6 -5.17 8.14 -17.67
C SER A 6 -5.47 6.65 -17.79
N LEU A 7 -5.66 5.94 -16.67
CA LEU A 7 -6.04 4.51 -16.67
C LEU A 7 -7.40 4.27 -17.32
N ILE A 8 -8.39 5.13 -17.03
CA ILE A 8 -9.70 5.06 -17.70
C ILE A 8 -9.53 5.26 -19.21
N SER A 9 -8.82 6.31 -19.63
CA SER A 9 -8.61 6.59 -21.05
C SER A 9 -7.86 5.47 -21.76
N MET A 10 -6.94 4.77 -21.08
CA MET A 10 -6.29 3.57 -21.62
C MET A 10 -7.28 2.41 -21.81
N ALA A 11 -8.19 2.19 -20.87
CA ALA A 11 -9.22 1.15 -20.98
C ALA A 11 -10.24 1.47 -22.09
N GLU A 12 -10.70 2.71 -22.18
CA GLU A 12 -11.63 3.17 -23.23
C GLU A 12 -10.97 3.08 -24.62
N ALA A 13 -9.70 3.49 -24.74
CA ALA A 13 -8.95 3.34 -25.99
C ALA A 13 -8.80 1.88 -26.43
N ASP A 14 -8.70 0.92 -25.50
CA ASP A 14 -8.64 -0.50 -25.82
C ASP A 14 -9.95 -1.03 -26.43
N CYS A 15 -11.09 -0.43 -26.05
CA CYS A 15 -12.40 -0.78 -26.60
C CYS A 15 -12.66 -0.12 -27.96
N ASP A 16 -12.23 1.13 -28.15
CA ASP A 16 -12.70 1.96 -29.25
C ASP A 16 -11.65 2.15 -30.36
N ALA A 17 -10.36 1.95 -30.08
CA ALA A 17 -9.28 2.22 -31.03
C ALA A 17 -8.68 0.94 -31.62
N LEU A 18 -8.51 0.93 -32.94
CA LEU A 18 -7.77 -0.13 -33.65
C LEU A 18 -6.28 -0.17 -33.27
N HIS A 19 -5.72 1.00 -32.95
CA HIS A 19 -4.34 1.17 -32.49
C HIS A 19 -4.27 2.36 -31.55
N TYR A 20 -3.58 2.22 -30.43
CA TYR A 20 -3.31 3.30 -29.49
C TYR A 20 -1.87 3.24 -28.99
N ARG A 21 -1.38 4.36 -28.45
CA ARG A 21 -0.05 4.48 -27.85
C ARG A 21 -0.18 4.78 -26.37
N ILE A 22 0.74 4.24 -25.59
CA ILE A 22 0.80 4.45 -24.14
C ILE A 22 2.18 5.01 -23.81
N ASP A 23 2.23 6.28 -23.43
CA ASP A 23 3.46 6.94 -23.02
C ASP A 23 3.55 6.99 -21.49
N PHE A 24 4.71 6.61 -20.96
CA PHE A 24 5.10 6.70 -19.54
C PHE A 24 6.14 7.82 -19.41
N LEU A 25 5.63 9.04 -19.23
CA LEU A 25 6.43 10.27 -19.28
C LEU A 25 6.83 10.78 -17.90
N ASP A 26 6.60 10.00 -16.85
CA ASP A 26 6.97 10.38 -15.49
C ASP A 26 8.47 10.69 -15.40
N GLU A 27 8.82 11.81 -14.80
CA GLU A 27 10.22 12.14 -14.52
C GLU A 27 10.80 11.14 -13.53
N TYR A 28 10.04 10.79 -12.50
CA TYR A 28 10.31 9.68 -11.60
C TYR A 28 9.01 8.92 -11.31
N VAL A 29 9.13 7.62 -11.04
CA VAL A 29 8.01 6.83 -10.51
C VAL A 29 7.77 7.27 -9.07
N THR A 30 6.71 8.05 -8.82
CA THR A 30 6.36 8.55 -7.49
C THR A 30 5.35 7.67 -6.75
N ASP A 31 4.74 6.71 -7.45
CA ASP A 31 3.86 5.70 -6.89
C ASP A 31 3.89 4.46 -7.80
N ILE A 32 4.06 3.28 -7.21
CA ILE A 32 4.05 2.00 -7.92
C ILE A 32 2.63 1.50 -8.20
N GLY A 33 1.64 1.94 -7.43
CA GLY A 33 0.25 1.51 -7.51
C GLY A 33 -0.36 1.57 -8.92
N PRO A 34 -0.25 2.70 -9.66
CA PRO A 34 -0.75 2.80 -11.02
C PRO A 34 -0.18 1.73 -11.97
N TYR A 35 1.08 1.35 -11.80
CA TYR A 35 1.73 0.31 -12.59
C TYR A 35 1.21 -1.09 -12.25
N LEU A 36 0.90 -1.34 -10.97
CA LEU A 36 0.29 -2.59 -10.54
C LEU A 36 -1.14 -2.74 -11.09
N VAL A 37 -1.95 -1.69 -10.96
CA VAL A 37 -3.32 -1.66 -11.49
C VAL A 37 -3.30 -1.84 -13.01
N PHE A 38 -2.44 -1.11 -13.70
CA PHE A 38 -2.33 -1.22 -15.15
C PHE A 38 -1.90 -2.61 -15.59
N GLY A 39 -0.94 -3.25 -14.91
CA GLY A 39 -0.52 -4.61 -15.26
C GLY A 39 -1.62 -5.65 -15.11
N ILE A 40 -2.45 -5.54 -14.07
CA ILE A 40 -3.66 -6.35 -13.94
C ILE A 40 -4.64 -6.07 -15.09
N MET A 41 -4.91 -4.81 -15.41
CA MET A 41 -5.78 -4.46 -16.54
C MET A 41 -5.25 -5.07 -17.84
N ARG A 42 -3.93 -5.02 -18.05
CA ARG A 42 -3.25 -5.58 -19.23
C ARG A 42 -3.37 -7.08 -19.39
N GLU A 43 -3.76 -7.81 -18.36
CA GLU A 43 -4.10 -9.23 -18.53
C GLU A 43 -5.32 -9.44 -19.40
N GLN A 44 -6.29 -8.53 -19.30
CA GLN A 44 -7.60 -8.59 -19.96
C GLN A 44 -7.70 -7.69 -21.19
N MET A 45 -6.83 -6.68 -21.29
CA MET A 45 -6.78 -5.79 -22.47
C MET A 45 -6.23 -6.50 -23.69
N ALA A 46 -6.70 -6.08 -24.86
CA ALA A 46 -6.18 -6.57 -26.12
C ALA A 46 -4.75 -6.03 -26.37
N PRO A 47 -3.87 -6.80 -27.06
CA PRO A 47 -2.50 -6.36 -27.34
C PRO A 47 -2.45 -5.36 -28.52
N LEU A 48 -3.36 -4.38 -28.55
CA LEU A 48 -3.52 -3.40 -29.64
C LEU A 48 -2.64 -2.15 -29.47
N SER A 49 -1.89 -2.07 -28.37
CA SER A 49 -0.95 -0.97 -28.15
C SER A 49 0.19 -1.02 -29.17
N ALA A 50 0.35 0.04 -29.97
CA ALA A 50 1.41 0.18 -30.96
C ALA A 50 2.77 0.60 -30.36
N GLY A 51 2.91 0.51 -29.03
CA GLY A 51 4.07 0.96 -28.27
C GLY A 51 3.88 2.35 -27.66
N GLY A 52 4.99 3.03 -27.40
CA GLY A 52 5.00 4.36 -26.80
C GLY A 52 6.37 4.73 -26.25
N THR A 53 6.42 5.89 -25.62
CA THR A 53 7.62 6.51 -25.06
C THR A 53 7.68 6.19 -23.57
N VAL A 54 8.84 5.80 -23.09
CA VAL A 54 9.11 5.63 -21.66
C VAL A 54 10.30 6.51 -21.31
N SER A 55 10.17 7.35 -20.29
CA SER A 55 11.27 8.19 -19.80
C SER A 55 12.45 7.33 -19.30
N GLY A 56 13.65 7.91 -19.27
CA GLY A 56 14.85 7.21 -18.79
C GLY A 56 14.69 6.66 -17.37
N PRO A 57 14.33 7.50 -16.37
CA PRO A 57 14.16 7.05 -15.00
C PRO A 57 13.06 6.00 -14.82
N THR A 58 11.94 6.13 -15.54
CA THR A 58 10.86 5.14 -15.49
C THR A 58 11.30 3.80 -16.09
N ARG A 59 12.10 3.78 -17.17
CA ARG A 59 12.66 2.52 -17.69
C ARG A 59 13.49 1.78 -16.65
N LYS A 60 14.28 2.50 -15.84
CA LYS A 60 15.10 1.89 -14.79
C LYS A 60 14.25 1.13 -13.78
N VAL A 61 13.19 1.77 -13.27
CA VAL A 61 12.26 1.15 -12.33
C VAL A 61 11.53 -0.02 -12.98
N LEU A 62 11.01 0.17 -14.20
CA LEU A 62 10.29 -0.88 -14.91
C LEU A 62 11.13 -2.13 -15.15
N GLU A 63 12.42 -1.96 -15.49
CA GLU A 63 13.33 -3.08 -15.69
C GLU A 63 13.76 -3.71 -14.35
N ALA A 64 14.22 -2.91 -13.38
CA ALA A 64 14.73 -3.40 -12.10
C ALA A 64 13.67 -4.20 -11.31
N VAL A 65 12.45 -3.67 -11.24
CA VAL A 65 11.34 -4.28 -10.49
C VAL A 65 10.70 -5.44 -11.25
N GLY A 66 10.98 -5.58 -12.55
CA GLY A 66 10.32 -6.57 -13.41
C GLY A 66 8.91 -6.17 -13.86
N LEU A 67 8.49 -4.93 -13.60
CA LEU A 67 7.21 -4.39 -14.07
C LEU A 67 7.11 -4.41 -15.60
N ARG A 68 8.21 -4.25 -16.33
CA ARG A 68 8.21 -4.35 -17.80
C ARG A 68 7.58 -5.66 -18.28
N ALA A 69 7.99 -6.78 -17.69
CA ALA A 69 7.47 -8.09 -18.07
C ALA A 69 6.00 -8.25 -17.66
N PHE A 70 5.65 -7.76 -16.46
CA PHE A 70 4.29 -7.73 -15.94
C PHE A 70 3.34 -6.91 -16.85
N LEU A 71 3.79 -5.76 -17.35
CA LEU A 71 3.07 -4.90 -18.29
C LEU A 71 3.08 -5.41 -19.75
N ARG A 72 3.71 -6.56 -20.02
CA ARG A 72 3.87 -7.16 -21.35
C ARG A 72 4.61 -6.26 -22.35
N MET A 73 5.63 -5.54 -21.88
CA MET A 73 6.46 -4.65 -22.69
C MET A 73 7.71 -5.36 -23.22
N LYS A 74 8.18 -4.95 -24.41
CA LYS A 74 9.46 -5.43 -24.98
C LYS A 74 10.65 -4.97 -24.10
N PRO A 75 11.74 -5.76 -24.01
CA PRO A 75 12.96 -5.38 -23.29
C PRO A 75 13.48 -4.00 -23.71
N PHE A 76 13.91 -3.21 -22.72
CA PHE A 76 14.62 -1.97 -23.00
C PHE A 76 16.10 -2.26 -23.24
N GLN A 77 16.73 -1.54 -24.18
CA GLN A 77 18.17 -1.65 -24.43
C GLN A 77 18.95 -0.60 -23.64
N GLY A 78 20.11 -0.99 -23.09
CA GLY A 78 21.05 -0.07 -22.47
C GLY A 78 20.57 0.60 -21.18
N VAL A 79 19.70 -0.05 -20.41
CA VAL A 79 19.18 0.48 -19.14
C VAL A 79 20.09 0.04 -17.99
N THR A 80 20.68 1.01 -17.28
CA THR A 80 21.40 0.79 -16.03
C THR A 80 20.46 0.98 -14.85
N THR A 81 20.53 0.12 -13.84
CA THR A 81 19.63 0.14 -12.67
C THR A 81 20.38 0.34 -11.36
N ASP A 82 21.60 0.87 -11.40
CA ASP A 82 22.52 0.96 -10.25
C ASP A 82 22.00 1.88 -9.13
N ASP A 83 21.02 2.74 -9.43
CA ASP A 83 20.34 3.65 -8.52
C ASP A 83 18.93 3.19 -8.11
N VAL A 84 18.58 1.94 -8.39
CA VAL A 84 17.28 1.33 -8.08
C VAL A 84 17.48 -0.06 -7.47
N TRP A 85 17.03 -0.23 -6.22
CA TRP A 85 17.06 -1.51 -5.51
C TRP A 85 15.64 -2.10 -5.48
N PRO A 86 15.38 -3.18 -6.24
CA PRO A 86 14.01 -3.65 -6.43
C PRO A 86 13.55 -4.57 -5.30
N LEU A 87 12.25 -4.48 -5.01
CA LEU A 87 11.43 -5.60 -4.56
C LEU A 87 10.68 -6.10 -5.80
N PRO A 88 11.16 -7.16 -6.48
CA PRO A 88 10.59 -7.60 -7.75
C PRO A 88 9.10 -7.92 -7.65
N VAL A 89 8.38 -7.81 -8.76
CA VAL A 89 6.96 -8.18 -8.81
C VAL A 89 6.76 -9.63 -8.36
N MET A 90 6.05 -9.78 -7.25
CA MET A 90 5.58 -11.05 -6.72
C MET A 90 4.09 -11.13 -6.96
N GLN A 91 3.61 -12.24 -7.52
CA GLN A 91 2.19 -12.45 -7.76
C GLN A 91 1.80 -13.88 -7.47
N ARG A 92 0.59 -14.06 -6.92
CA ARG A 92 -0.04 -15.36 -6.82
C ARG A 92 -0.89 -15.60 -8.07
N ARG A 93 -0.70 -16.75 -8.72
CA ARG A 93 -1.46 -17.12 -9.94
C ARG A 93 -2.91 -17.49 -9.58
N ARG A 94 -3.82 -17.33 -10.55
CA ARG A 94 -5.18 -17.91 -10.56
C ARG A 94 -5.14 -19.36 -10.09
N GLY A 95 -6.01 -19.73 -9.16
CA GLY A 95 -6.13 -21.13 -8.77
C GLY A 95 -6.76 -21.98 -9.87
N GLY A 96 -6.65 -23.29 -9.67
CA GLY A 96 -6.74 -24.29 -10.73
C GLY A 96 -5.41 -24.61 -11.43
N THR A 97 -4.31 -23.92 -11.09
CA THR A 97 -2.95 -24.20 -11.63
C THR A 97 -2.00 -24.85 -10.63
N SER A 98 -2.43 -25.02 -9.38
CA SER A 98 -1.63 -25.64 -8.31
C SER A 98 -1.92 -27.14 -8.22
N SER A 99 -0.91 -27.97 -8.44
CA SER A 99 -0.99 -29.43 -8.39
C SER A 99 -0.25 -29.97 -7.16
N THR A 100 -0.75 -29.73 -5.95
CA THR A 100 -0.14 -30.32 -4.75
C THR A 100 -1.17 -30.78 -3.73
N THR A 101 -1.05 -32.05 -3.36
CA THR A 101 -1.98 -32.83 -2.54
C THR A 101 -1.58 -32.90 -1.05
N ASN A 102 -0.61 -32.10 -0.60
CA ASN A 102 -0.08 -32.11 0.77
C ASN A 102 0.01 -30.69 1.35
N LEU A 103 -1.12 -30.17 1.85
CA LEU A 103 -1.22 -28.81 2.41
C LEU A 103 -0.69 -28.66 3.85
N ALA A 104 -0.37 -29.75 4.55
CA ALA A 104 -0.18 -29.73 6.01
C ALA A 104 1.29 -29.61 6.49
N ALA A 105 2.27 -29.59 5.58
CA ALA A 105 3.70 -29.62 5.94
C ALA A 105 4.57 -28.59 5.20
N GLU A 106 3.98 -27.70 4.41
CA GLU A 106 4.70 -26.64 3.69
C GLU A 106 4.41 -25.27 4.35
N PRO A 107 5.42 -24.41 4.57
CA PRO A 107 5.16 -23.02 4.97
C PRO A 107 4.24 -22.38 3.95
N SER A 108 3.27 -21.59 4.42
CA SER A 108 2.29 -21.00 3.52
C SER A 108 3.01 -20.12 2.48
N THR A 109 2.48 -20.05 1.25
CA THR A 109 3.05 -19.16 0.21
C THR A 109 3.17 -17.71 0.71
N VAL A 110 2.30 -17.31 1.64
CA VAL A 110 2.33 -16.01 2.32
C VAL A 110 3.59 -15.84 3.18
N GLU A 111 3.92 -16.81 4.03
CA GLU A 111 5.09 -16.75 4.93
C GLU A 111 6.40 -16.65 4.15
N ILE A 112 6.56 -17.47 3.10
CA ILE A 112 7.76 -17.43 2.24
C ILE A 112 7.93 -16.04 1.62
N ARG A 113 6.82 -15.41 1.23
CA ARG A 113 6.82 -14.10 0.57
C ARG A 113 7.04 -12.97 1.57
N ALA A 114 6.49 -13.08 2.78
CA ALA A 114 6.77 -12.16 3.88
C ALA A 114 8.27 -12.17 4.25
N ASP A 115 8.89 -13.34 4.32
CA ASP A 115 10.34 -13.47 4.53
C ASP A 115 11.14 -12.84 3.39
N GLU A 116 10.73 -13.05 2.14
CA GLU A 116 11.39 -12.46 0.98
C GLU A 116 11.30 -10.94 0.98
N ILE A 117 10.11 -10.37 1.25
CA ILE A 117 9.89 -8.93 1.35
C ILE A 117 10.74 -8.34 2.47
N THR A 118 10.77 -8.98 3.63
CA THR A 118 11.54 -8.50 4.78
C THR A 118 13.04 -8.44 4.47
N LYS A 119 13.60 -9.50 3.88
CA LYS A 119 15.01 -9.51 3.44
C LYS A 119 15.33 -8.43 2.42
N ARG A 120 14.38 -8.09 1.55
CA ARG A 120 14.57 -7.02 0.56
C ARG A 120 14.59 -5.65 1.20
N VAL A 121 13.66 -5.38 2.12
CA VAL A 121 13.65 -4.12 2.87
C VAL A 121 14.92 -3.99 3.71
N ASP A 122 15.37 -5.07 4.35
CA ASP A 122 16.62 -5.08 5.10
C ASP A 122 17.83 -4.73 4.21
N SER A 123 17.92 -5.35 3.03
CA SER A 123 18.97 -5.04 2.05
C SER A 123 18.94 -3.61 1.51
N TRP A 124 17.81 -2.90 1.64
CA TRP A 124 17.74 -1.47 1.33
C TRP A 124 18.44 -0.63 2.39
N LEU A 125 18.30 -1.00 3.67
CA LEU A 125 18.97 -0.31 4.79
C LEU A 125 20.50 -0.48 4.73
N GLU A 126 20.98 -1.61 4.20
CA GLU A 126 22.41 -1.84 3.97
C GLU A 126 23.04 -0.84 2.97
N GLN A 127 22.22 -0.16 2.15
CA GLN A 127 22.69 0.83 1.18
C GLN A 127 22.83 2.24 1.78
N LEU A 128 22.38 2.44 3.02
CA LEU A 128 22.52 3.70 3.71
C LEU A 128 23.98 3.95 4.11
N ASP A 129 24.28 5.20 4.43
CA ASP A 129 25.58 5.60 4.96
C ASP A 129 25.38 6.38 6.28
N PRO A 130 25.73 5.79 7.44
CA PRO A 130 26.26 4.44 7.60
C PRO A 130 25.22 3.34 7.29
N PRO A 131 25.67 2.12 6.88
CA PRO A 131 24.77 0.99 6.68
C PRO A 131 23.98 0.66 7.94
N SER A 132 22.72 0.30 7.77
CA SER A 132 21.80 -0.05 8.86
C SER A 132 21.10 -1.38 8.58
N GLU A 133 20.46 -1.94 9.60
CA GLU A 133 19.67 -3.19 9.51
C GLU A 133 18.36 -3.05 10.29
N LEU A 134 17.38 -3.88 9.94
CA LEU A 134 16.14 -3.98 10.72
C LEU A 134 16.44 -4.66 12.06
N THR A 135 15.89 -4.11 13.13
CA THR A 135 15.85 -4.80 14.43
C THR A 135 14.94 -6.04 14.35
N GLU A 136 15.07 -6.99 15.28
CA GLU A 136 14.15 -8.14 15.38
C GLU A 136 12.68 -7.68 15.48
N HIS A 137 12.43 -6.56 16.17
CA HIS A 137 11.12 -5.93 16.24
C HIS A 137 10.65 -5.45 14.86
N GLY A 138 11.50 -4.74 14.11
CA GLY A 138 11.19 -4.27 12.76
C GLY A 138 10.91 -5.41 11.77
N ILE A 139 11.72 -6.49 11.84
CA ILE A 139 11.50 -7.73 11.08
C ILE A 139 10.12 -8.32 11.40
N GLY A 140 9.80 -8.47 12.69
CA GLY A 140 8.50 -8.99 13.14
C GLY A 140 7.33 -8.16 12.63
N ARG A 141 7.46 -6.83 12.66
CA ARG A 141 6.42 -5.90 12.20
C ARG A 141 6.14 -6.01 10.71
N ILE A 142 7.19 -5.99 9.87
CA ILE A 142 7.04 -6.15 8.41
C ILE A 142 6.39 -7.49 8.09
N LYS A 143 6.84 -8.58 8.72
CA LYS A 143 6.24 -9.91 8.50
C LYS A 143 4.77 -9.94 8.86
N SER A 144 4.38 -9.36 10.00
CA SER A 144 2.99 -9.28 10.43
C SER A 144 2.13 -8.52 9.42
N ILE A 145 2.60 -7.33 9.02
CA ILE A 145 1.96 -6.43 8.05
C ILE A 145 1.72 -7.13 6.71
N VAL A 146 2.78 -7.74 6.15
CA VAL A 146 2.71 -8.42 4.86
C VAL A 146 1.78 -9.62 4.97
N THR A 147 1.93 -10.43 6.03
CA THR A 147 1.12 -11.63 6.24
C THR A 147 -0.35 -11.28 6.36
N GLU A 148 -0.72 -10.26 7.12
CA GLU A 148 -2.12 -9.86 7.27
C GLU A 148 -2.68 -9.27 5.97
N THR A 149 -1.90 -8.49 5.23
CA THR A 149 -2.34 -7.94 3.93
C THR A 149 -2.57 -9.03 2.89
N LEU A 150 -1.64 -9.98 2.80
CA LEU A 150 -1.75 -11.11 1.88
C LEU A 150 -2.84 -12.09 2.31
N ASN A 151 -2.97 -12.38 3.61
CA ASN A 151 -4.06 -13.19 4.13
C ASN A 151 -5.42 -12.52 3.87
N ASN A 152 -5.54 -11.20 3.98
CA ASN A 152 -6.77 -10.49 3.65
C ASN A 152 -7.07 -10.58 2.15
N ALA A 153 -6.06 -10.53 1.28
CA ALA A 153 -6.24 -10.83 -0.13
C ALA A 153 -6.77 -12.25 -0.38
N GLU A 154 -6.27 -13.24 0.37
CA GLU A 154 -6.67 -14.64 0.22
C GLU A 154 -8.08 -14.91 0.76
N ARG A 155 -8.41 -14.37 1.94
CA ARG A 155 -9.72 -14.52 2.58
C ARG A 155 -10.84 -13.80 1.83
N HIS A 156 -10.50 -12.70 1.13
CA HIS A 156 -11.47 -11.79 0.50
C HIS A 156 -11.40 -11.78 -1.03
N GLY A 157 -10.82 -12.82 -1.64
CA GLY A 157 -10.88 -13.02 -3.08
C GLY A 157 -12.32 -12.99 -3.62
N ARG A 158 -12.46 -12.69 -4.92
CA ARG A 158 -13.76 -12.71 -5.60
C ARG A 158 -14.42 -14.09 -5.45
N VAL A 159 -15.76 -14.16 -5.50
CA VAL A 159 -16.47 -15.44 -5.52
C VAL A 159 -16.02 -16.25 -6.74
N GLY A 160 -15.34 -17.38 -6.50
CA GLY A 160 -14.71 -18.21 -7.55
C GLY A 160 -13.29 -17.79 -7.96
N GLY A 161 -12.67 -16.83 -7.26
CA GLY A 161 -11.26 -16.46 -7.39
C GLY A 161 -10.44 -16.92 -6.18
N ASP A 162 -9.18 -17.25 -6.42
CA ASP A 162 -8.31 -17.94 -5.43
C ASP A 162 -7.36 -17.02 -4.66
N GLY A 163 -7.80 -15.79 -4.37
CA GLY A 163 -6.99 -14.82 -3.62
C GLY A 163 -5.84 -14.22 -4.42
N GLU A 164 -6.14 -13.63 -5.58
CA GLU A 164 -5.13 -12.98 -6.43
C GLU A 164 -4.56 -11.74 -5.73
N TRP A 165 -3.23 -11.73 -5.60
CA TRP A 165 -2.50 -10.57 -5.10
C TRP A 165 -1.23 -10.34 -5.90
N VAL A 166 -0.81 -9.07 -5.94
CA VAL A 166 0.44 -8.60 -6.53
C VAL A 166 1.12 -7.67 -5.53
N VAL A 167 2.40 -7.91 -5.28
CA VAL A 167 3.26 -7.05 -4.46
C VAL A 167 4.48 -6.65 -5.27
N ALA A 168 4.87 -5.39 -5.19
CA ALA A 168 6.12 -4.93 -5.74
C ALA A 168 6.59 -3.68 -4.99
N GLY A 169 7.86 -3.33 -5.19
CA GLY A 169 8.41 -2.11 -4.63
C GLY A 169 9.80 -1.82 -5.14
N PHE A 170 10.34 -0.69 -4.71
CA PHE A 170 11.73 -0.34 -4.93
C PHE A 170 12.17 0.73 -3.95
N MET A 171 13.46 0.74 -3.65
CA MET A 171 14.15 1.93 -3.19
C MET A 171 14.87 2.54 -4.40
N ALA A 172 14.91 3.86 -4.48
CA ALA A 172 15.71 4.56 -5.47
C ALA A 172 16.40 5.78 -4.89
N ARG A 173 17.62 6.03 -5.35
CA ARG A 173 18.39 7.21 -4.93
C ARG A 173 18.00 8.40 -5.81
N ARG A 174 17.49 9.48 -5.20
CA ARG A 174 16.88 10.61 -5.91
C ARG A 174 17.27 11.95 -5.28
N PRO A 175 17.40 13.03 -6.07
CA PRO A 175 17.58 14.36 -5.50
C PRO A 175 16.30 14.78 -4.77
N ILE A 176 16.46 15.55 -3.69
CA ILE A 176 15.32 15.96 -2.88
C ILE A 176 14.52 17.13 -3.48
N THR A 177 15.19 17.92 -4.31
CA THR A 177 14.67 19.04 -5.08
C THR A 177 15.30 19.01 -6.46
N ASP A 178 14.73 19.73 -7.42
CA ASP A 178 15.28 19.85 -8.79
C ASP A 178 16.54 20.74 -8.87
N ASP A 179 17.19 21.00 -7.73
CA ASP A 179 18.42 21.78 -7.65
C ASP A 179 19.62 20.87 -7.94
N GLU A 180 20.60 21.35 -8.71
CA GLU A 180 21.76 20.54 -9.13
C GLU A 180 22.62 20.10 -7.93
N ASP A 181 22.61 20.88 -6.86
CA ASP A 181 23.34 20.61 -5.61
C ASP A 181 22.48 19.91 -4.54
N ALA A 182 21.26 19.49 -4.88
CA ALA A 182 20.35 18.85 -3.94
C ALA A 182 20.93 17.54 -3.37
N PRO A 183 20.86 17.32 -2.05
CA PRO A 183 21.29 16.05 -1.48
C PRO A 183 20.44 14.91 -2.05
N LEU A 184 21.10 13.79 -2.29
CA LEU A 184 20.45 12.57 -2.74
C LEU A 184 19.91 11.81 -1.53
N VAL A 185 18.64 11.44 -1.60
CA VAL A 185 17.95 10.63 -0.58
C VAL A 185 17.50 9.30 -1.16
N HIS A 186 17.28 8.32 -0.29
CA HIS A 186 16.72 7.04 -0.67
C HIS A 186 15.20 7.08 -0.50
N VAL A 187 14.48 7.06 -1.62
CA VAL A 187 13.01 7.06 -1.64
C VAL A 187 12.51 5.65 -1.88
N CYS A 188 11.72 5.13 -0.94
CA CYS A 188 11.15 3.81 -0.96
C CYS A 188 9.69 3.84 -1.37
N HIS A 189 9.30 2.87 -2.20
CA HIS A 189 7.95 2.64 -2.64
C HIS A 189 7.59 1.17 -2.45
N LEU A 190 6.44 0.91 -1.84
CA LEU A 190 5.86 -0.43 -1.71
C LEU A 190 4.40 -0.39 -2.17
N GLY A 191 3.96 -1.43 -2.86
CA GLY A 191 2.59 -1.56 -3.34
C GLY A 191 2.07 -2.97 -3.10
N PHE A 192 0.87 -3.06 -2.53
CA PHE A 192 0.13 -4.28 -2.29
C PHE A 192 -1.22 -4.16 -2.96
N LEU A 193 -1.47 -5.01 -3.94
CA LEU A 193 -2.70 -5.03 -4.70
C LEU A 193 -3.38 -6.39 -4.51
N ASN A 194 -4.66 -6.38 -4.13
CA ASN A 194 -5.50 -7.57 -4.20
C ASN A 194 -6.75 -7.32 -5.06
N LEU A 195 -7.14 -8.35 -5.79
CA LEU A 195 -8.39 -8.33 -6.56
C LEU A 195 -9.40 -9.18 -5.81
N GLY A 196 -10.36 -8.50 -5.19
CA GLY A 196 -11.26 -9.13 -4.25
C GLY A 196 -12.45 -8.25 -3.97
N ARG A 197 -13.11 -8.55 -2.85
CA ARG A 197 -14.17 -7.71 -2.32
C ARG A 197 -13.56 -6.50 -1.60
N PRO A 198 -14.08 -5.28 -1.84
CA PRO A 198 -13.70 -4.10 -1.08
C PRO A 198 -13.86 -4.27 0.43
N ILE A 199 -13.08 -3.51 1.20
CA ILE A 199 -13.15 -3.46 2.67
C ILE A 199 -14.58 -3.10 3.12
N SER A 200 -15.22 -2.15 2.45
CA SER A 200 -16.59 -1.74 2.73
C SER A 200 -17.61 -2.87 2.60
N GLU A 201 -17.37 -3.87 1.73
CA GLU A 201 -18.25 -5.02 1.58
C GLU A 201 -17.95 -6.10 2.62
N THR A 202 -16.68 -6.35 2.90
CA THR A 202 -16.27 -7.43 3.80
C THR A 202 -16.57 -7.11 5.26
N ILE A 203 -16.51 -5.83 5.65
CA ILE A 203 -16.82 -5.42 7.01
C ILE A 203 -18.31 -5.55 7.37
N LEU A 204 -19.20 -5.58 6.37
CA LEU A 204 -20.65 -5.80 6.60
C LEU A 204 -20.99 -7.23 7.03
N GLU A 205 -20.04 -8.15 6.93
CA GLU A 205 -20.16 -9.51 7.46
C GLU A 205 -19.65 -9.63 8.89
N ALA A 206 -19.21 -8.53 9.51
CA ALA A 206 -18.78 -8.50 10.90
C ALA A 206 -19.95 -8.78 11.86
N PRO A 207 -19.67 -9.08 13.14
CA PRO A 207 -20.70 -9.25 14.16
C PRO A 207 -21.67 -8.06 14.20
N THR A 208 -22.91 -8.32 14.62
CA THR A 208 -24.00 -7.33 14.65
C THR A 208 -23.59 -6.07 15.40
N GLU A 209 -22.81 -6.20 16.46
CA GLU A 209 -22.32 -5.08 17.27
C GLU A 209 -21.44 -4.12 16.46
N ILE A 210 -20.65 -4.63 15.52
CA ILE A 210 -19.79 -3.83 14.65
C ILE A 210 -20.62 -3.20 13.53
N THR A 211 -21.52 -3.96 12.92
CA THR A 211 -22.35 -3.44 11.82
C THR A 211 -23.35 -2.37 12.29
N GLU A 212 -23.85 -2.47 13.52
CA GLU A 212 -24.64 -1.43 14.18
C GLU A 212 -23.83 -0.16 14.45
N GLN A 213 -22.56 -0.29 14.87
CA GLN A 213 -21.67 0.85 15.07
C GLN A 213 -21.35 1.56 13.75
N ILE A 214 -21.09 0.79 12.68
CA ILE A 214 -20.90 1.34 11.33
C ILE A 214 -22.16 2.09 10.90
N SER A 215 -23.35 1.50 11.09
CA SER A 215 -24.62 2.13 10.75
C SER A 215 -24.84 3.44 11.53
N LYS A 216 -24.45 3.47 12.81
CA LYS A 216 -24.49 4.67 13.63
C LYS A 216 -23.52 5.74 13.12
N TYR A 217 -22.29 5.37 12.78
CA TYR A 217 -21.30 6.27 12.20
C TYR A 217 -21.79 6.88 10.87
N GLN A 218 -22.29 6.04 9.96
CA GLN A 218 -22.89 6.47 8.70
C GLN A 218 -24.07 7.43 8.92
N LYS A 219 -24.92 7.16 9.91
CA LYS A 219 -26.05 8.03 10.25
C LYS A 219 -25.60 9.41 10.75
N VAL A 220 -24.58 9.45 11.61
CA VAL A 220 -23.98 10.70 12.10
C VAL A 220 -23.44 11.54 10.92
N HIS A 221 -22.86 10.88 9.93
CA HIS A 221 -22.26 11.51 8.75
C HIS A 221 -23.13 11.49 7.49
N SER A 222 -24.44 11.29 7.64
CA SER A 222 -25.39 11.20 6.52
C SER A 222 -25.52 12.47 5.68
N ARG A 223 -25.04 13.61 6.22
CA ARG A 223 -24.97 14.91 5.53
C ARG A 223 -23.56 15.24 5.03
N SER A 224 -22.62 14.31 5.12
CA SER A 224 -21.31 14.46 4.51
C SER A 224 -21.38 14.19 3.01
N ASP A 225 -20.37 14.63 2.28
CA ASP A 225 -20.22 14.35 0.85
C ASP A 225 -19.61 12.96 0.57
N LEU A 226 -19.44 12.14 1.61
CA LEU A 226 -18.85 10.80 1.52
C LEU A 226 -19.93 9.72 1.42
N SER A 227 -19.70 8.74 0.57
CA SER A 227 -20.54 7.55 0.45
C SER A 227 -20.54 6.70 1.73
N ALA A 228 -21.60 5.91 1.90
CA ALA A 228 -21.71 4.97 3.01
C ALA A 228 -20.58 3.93 2.99
N GLU A 229 -20.12 3.54 1.81
CA GLU A 229 -19.02 2.61 1.59
C GLU A 229 -17.68 3.21 2.05
N THR A 230 -17.42 4.47 1.74
CA THR A 230 -16.20 5.16 2.20
C THR A 230 -16.20 5.34 3.71
N LEU A 231 -17.34 5.73 4.30
CA LEU A 231 -17.48 5.80 5.75
C LEU A 231 -17.31 4.45 6.44
N ALA A 232 -17.83 3.37 5.84
CA ALA A 232 -17.62 2.01 6.34
C ALA A 232 -16.15 1.60 6.28
N THR A 233 -15.43 2.00 5.23
CA THR A 233 -14.00 1.73 5.08
C THR A 233 -13.20 2.49 6.14
N VAL A 234 -13.45 3.79 6.35
CA VAL A 234 -12.82 4.58 7.44
C VAL A 234 -13.02 3.90 8.78
N PHE A 235 -14.23 3.44 9.07
CA PHE A 235 -14.54 2.75 10.32
C PHE A 235 -13.82 1.38 10.42
N ALA A 236 -13.68 0.66 9.31
CA ALA A 236 -12.98 -0.62 9.27
C ALA A 236 -11.46 -0.51 9.48
N LEU A 237 -10.86 0.67 9.31
CA LEU A 237 -9.42 0.86 9.52
C LEU A 237 -9.04 1.01 11.00
N GLN A 238 -10.00 1.19 11.90
CA GLN A 238 -9.72 1.44 13.31
C GLN A 238 -9.27 0.16 14.02
N ASP A 239 -8.36 0.28 14.98
CA ASP A 239 -7.90 -0.88 15.74
C ASP A 239 -9.07 -1.60 16.44
N GLY A 240 -9.00 -2.93 16.44
CA GLY A 240 -10.02 -3.77 17.08
C GLY A 240 -11.34 -3.89 16.29
N ILE A 241 -11.44 -3.25 15.12
CA ILE A 241 -12.56 -3.45 14.19
C ILE A 241 -12.19 -4.57 13.23
N SER A 242 -12.78 -5.75 13.43
CA SER A 242 -12.58 -6.91 12.56
C SER A 242 -13.85 -7.74 12.43
N ARG A 243 -13.94 -8.47 11.32
CA ARG A 243 -15.01 -9.43 11.05
C ARG A 243 -14.90 -10.69 11.91
N VAL A 244 -13.69 -11.05 12.35
CA VAL A 244 -13.44 -12.32 13.04
C VAL A 244 -13.45 -12.11 14.54
N LEU A 245 -14.23 -12.93 15.25
CA LEU A 245 -14.17 -13.06 16.70
C LEU A 245 -13.09 -14.09 17.04
N GLN A 246 -12.14 -13.77 17.93
CA GLN A 246 -11.29 -14.77 18.56
C GLN A 246 -12.16 -15.73 19.38
N GLY A 247 -11.65 -16.94 19.66
CA GLY A 247 -12.33 -17.97 20.44
C GLY A 247 -12.75 -17.56 21.85
N ASN A 248 -12.36 -16.36 22.30
CA ASN A 248 -12.66 -15.77 23.60
C ASN A 248 -13.81 -14.74 23.54
N GLY A 249 -14.41 -14.51 22.36
CA GLY A 249 -15.44 -13.48 22.15
C GLY A 249 -14.91 -12.07 21.91
N ASN A 250 -13.58 -11.86 21.93
CA ASN A 250 -12.96 -10.58 21.58
C ASN A 250 -12.69 -10.52 20.07
N PRO A 251 -12.85 -9.36 19.39
CA PRO A 251 -12.47 -9.21 17.98
C PRO A 251 -11.01 -9.62 17.77
N SER A 252 -10.71 -10.40 16.74
CA SER A 252 -9.32 -10.64 16.34
C SER A 252 -8.74 -9.32 15.86
N GLY A 253 -7.69 -8.84 16.54
CA GLY A 253 -7.10 -7.52 16.35
C GLY A 253 -6.93 -7.14 14.87
N GLY A 254 -7.83 -6.28 14.38
CA GLY A 254 -7.74 -5.64 13.07
C GLY A 254 -6.69 -4.52 13.09
N THR A 255 -5.45 -4.84 13.47
CA THR A 255 -4.37 -3.86 13.63
C THR A 255 -3.51 -3.73 12.38
N GLY A 256 -3.52 -4.72 11.48
CA GLY A 256 -2.51 -4.86 10.44
C GLY A 256 -2.37 -3.66 9.49
N LEU A 257 -3.44 -2.89 9.31
CA LEU A 257 -3.39 -1.67 8.50
C LEU A 257 -2.84 -0.46 9.26
N MET A 258 -3.18 -0.29 10.54
CA MET A 258 -2.54 0.73 11.38
C MET A 258 -1.06 0.40 11.60
N ASP A 259 -0.72 -0.89 11.70
CA ASP A 259 0.66 -1.36 11.75
C ASP A 259 1.44 -0.96 10.48
N MET A 260 0.81 -1.00 9.29
CA MET A 260 1.42 -0.49 8.04
C MET A 260 1.74 0.99 8.11
N VAL A 261 0.78 1.79 8.57
CA VAL A 261 0.93 3.24 8.67
C VAL A 261 2.03 3.58 9.65
N GLU A 262 2.01 2.94 10.82
CA GLU A 262 3.02 3.14 11.85
C GLU A 262 4.40 2.68 11.38
N PHE A 263 4.50 1.56 10.66
CA PHE A 263 5.76 1.12 10.05
C PHE A 263 6.32 2.19 9.12
N ALA A 264 5.49 2.72 8.21
CA ALA A 264 5.92 3.79 7.31
C ALA A 264 6.39 5.03 8.08
N ASN A 265 5.77 5.35 9.22
CA ASN A 265 6.19 6.45 10.10
C ASN A 265 7.50 6.20 10.84
N GLU A 266 7.75 4.98 11.30
CA GLU A 266 8.97 4.63 11.99
C GLU A 266 10.18 4.62 11.05
N VAL A 267 10.03 4.00 9.87
CA VAL A 267 11.13 3.92 8.91
C VAL A 267 11.30 5.21 8.10
N GLY A 268 10.23 5.98 7.94
CA GLY A 268 10.16 7.16 7.08
C GLY A 268 10.43 8.48 7.77
N ARG A 269 11.15 8.50 8.90
CA ARG A 269 11.45 9.72 9.67
C ARG A 269 12.45 10.61 8.92
N SER A 270 11.96 11.28 7.88
CA SER A 270 12.72 12.30 7.18
C SER A 270 12.63 13.61 7.96
N SER A 271 13.78 14.20 8.26
CA SER A 271 13.88 15.58 8.79
C SER A 271 13.52 16.63 7.72
N ILE A 272 13.35 16.22 6.45
CA ILE A 272 13.06 17.14 5.37
C ILE A 272 11.55 17.44 5.28
N PRO A 273 11.15 18.72 5.36
CA PRO A 273 9.76 19.13 5.21
C PRO A 273 9.14 18.63 3.90
N GLY A 274 7.92 18.08 3.98
CA GLY A 274 7.17 17.59 2.82
C GLY A 274 7.58 16.20 2.30
N ASN A 275 8.65 15.61 2.83
CA ASN A 275 9.12 14.26 2.47
C ASN A 275 8.74 13.19 3.48
N GLY A 276 7.85 13.53 4.42
CA GLY A 276 7.26 12.58 5.34
C GLY A 276 6.59 11.38 4.62
N PRO A 277 6.39 10.30 5.37
CA PRO A 277 5.79 9.08 4.87
C PRO A 277 4.35 9.31 4.41
N LYS A 278 3.96 8.55 3.39
CA LYS A 278 2.63 8.59 2.80
C LYS A 278 2.15 7.16 2.60
N VAL A 279 0.94 6.87 3.08
CA VAL A 279 0.24 5.63 2.80
C VAL A 279 -1.09 5.97 2.14
N ALA A 280 -1.41 5.32 1.04
CA ALA A 280 -2.70 5.47 0.38
C ALA A 280 -3.39 4.12 0.27
N ILE A 281 -4.70 4.11 0.50
CA ILE A 281 -5.57 2.94 0.43
C ILE A 281 -6.71 3.26 -0.52
N LEU A 282 -6.85 2.44 -1.54
CA LEU A 282 -7.98 2.44 -2.44
C LEU A 282 -8.76 1.15 -2.21
N SER A 283 -10.05 1.23 -1.88
CA SER A 283 -10.89 0.04 -1.72
C SER A 283 -12.34 0.34 -2.03
N GLY A 284 -12.89 -0.30 -3.07
CA GLY A 284 -14.24 0.03 -3.54
C GLY A 284 -14.34 1.51 -3.90
N ASN A 285 -15.26 2.24 -3.30
CA ASN A 285 -15.37 3.69 -3.51
C ASN A 285 -14.39 4.51 -2.68
N ALA A 286 -13.69 3.94 -1.70
CA ALA A 286 -12.86 4.72 -0.79
C ALA A 286 -11.48 5.01 -1.38
N TYR A 287 -11.03 6.27 -1.28
CA TYR A 287 -9.63 6.66 -1.26
C TYR A 287 -9.31 7.29 0.09
N ILE A 288 -8.35 6.70 0.81
CA ILE A 288 -7.90 7.17 2.12
C ILE A 288 -6.39 7.36 2.08
N ARG A 289 -5.92 8.52 2.51
CA ARG A 289 -4.50 8.87 2.54
C ARG A 289 -4.07 9.20 3.96
N PHE A 290 -3.04 8.51 4.44
CA PHE A 290 -2.30 8.85 5.64
C PHE A 290 -1.05 9.64 5.22
N GLU A 291 -1.05 10.91 5.57
CA GLU A 291 0.11 11.80 5.52
C GLU A 291 -0.15 12.90 6.57
N ALA A 292 0.87 13.68 6.95
CA ALA A 292 0.67 14.79 7.90
C ALA A 292 -0.49 15.71 7.43
N PRO A 293 -1.40 16.12 8.33
CA PRO A 293 -1.38 15.95 9.79
C PRO A 293 -2.07 14.66 10.29
N TYR A 294 -2.56 13.78 9.42
CA TYR A 294 -3.27 12.54 9.77
C TYR A 294 -2.41 11.30 9.47
N SER A 295 -1.13 11.35 9.84
CA SER A 295 -0.18 10.27 9.59
C SER A 295 -0.22 9.18 10.65
N GLU A 296 -0.77 9.42 11.84
CA GLU A 296 -0.70 8.48 12.98
C GLU A 296 -2.06 8.26 13.62
N GLY A 297 -2.34 7.04 14.10
CA GLY A 297 -3.51 6.79 14.95
C GLY A 297 -3.22 7.16 16.40
N PHE A 298 -4.22 7.67 17.11
CA PHE A 298 -4.08 8.05 18.52
C PHE A 298 -4.78 7.02 19.41
N GLY A 299 -4.09 6.54 20.45
CA GLY A 299 -4.70 5.77 21.52
C GLY A 299 -5.71 6.61 22.29
N THR A 300 -6.75 5.97 22.82
CA THR A 300 -7.63 6.65 23.79
C THR A 300 -7.10 6.43 25.20
N SER A 301 -7.30 7.38 26.11
CA SER A 301 -6.76 7.31 27.48
C SER A 301 -7.21 6.07 28.29
N ASP A 302 -8.24 5.36 27.81
CA ASP A 302 -8.81 4.16 28.45
C ASP A 302 -8.68 2.88 27.58
N ASP A 303 -8.11 2.94 26.36
CA ASP A 303 -7.97 1.80 25.44
C ASP A 303 -6.76 2.00 24.50
N ASP A 304 -5.91 0.97 24.38
CA ASP A 304 -4.72 0.92 23.52
C ASP A 304 -5.05 0.93 22.01
N ARG A 305 -6.33 0.99 21.64
CA ARG A 305 -6.77 1.07 20.24
C ARG A 305 -6.34 2.40 19.62
N ARG A 306 -5.57 2.31 18.54
CA ARG A 306 -5.25 3.46 17.68
C ARG A 306 -6.47 3.81 16.84
N LEU A 307 -6.94 5.06 16.99
CA LEU A 307 -8.03 5.62 16.22
C LEU A 307 -7.54 6.78 15.34
N GLN A 308 -8.02 6.82 14.09
CA GLN A 308 -7.77 7.90 13.13
C GLN A 308 -9.06 8.20 12.35
N TRP A 309 -9.73 9.29 12.71
CA TRP A 309 -10.99 9.76 12.11
C TRP A 309 -10.79 10.86 11.06
N PHE A 310 -9.53 11.15 10.70
CA PHE A 310 -9.12 12.07 9.65
C PHE A 310 -9.70 13.46 9.81
N ASN A 311 -9.72 13.96 11.03
CA ASN A 311 -10.13 15.33 11.32
C ASN A 311 -9.27 15.90 12.44
N LEU A 312 -9.13 17.23 12.49
CA LEU A 312 -8.22 17.92 13.41
C LEU A 312 -8.42 17.56 14.89
N LYS A 313 -9.61 17.11 15.29
CA LYS A 313 -9.93 16.74 16.68
C LYS A 313 -9.82 15.24 16.94
N ASN A 314 -9.54 14.45 15.91
CA ASN A 314 -9.64 13.00 15.90
C ASN A 314 -10.94 12.50 16.57
N ASP A 315 -12.06 13.12 16.22
CA ASP A 315 -13.37 12.88 16.86
C ASP A 315 -14.30 12.16 15.88
N VAL A 316 -14.83 11.00 16.28
CA VAL A 316 -15.77 10.17 15.52
C VAL A 316 -17.04 10.93 15.10
N LEU A 317 -17.42 11.97 15.84
CA LEU A 317 -18.58 12.82 15.55
C LEU A 317 -18.29 13.94 14.55
N LYS A 318 -17.02 14.17 14.20
CA LYS A 318 -16.60 15.16 13.21
C LYS A 318 -16.37 14.47 11.86
N LYS A 319 -16.74 15.19 10.79
CA LYS A 319 -16.57 14.67 9.44
C LYS A 319 -15.07 14.49 9.12
N PRO A 320 -14.70 13.44 8.38
CA PRO A 320 -13.37 13.35 7.79
C PRO A 320 -13.05 14.53 6.88
N ASP A 321 -11.76 14.84 6.77
CA ASP A 321 -11.20 15.83 5.87
C ASP A 321 -11.20 15.31 4.44
N SER A 322 -11.86 16.04 3.54
CA SER A 322 -12.01 15.68 2.12
C SER A 322 -10.69 15.67 1.35
N GLY A 323 -9.62 16.27 1.88
CA GLY A 323 -8.27 16.19 1.31
C GLY A 323 -7.56 14.86 1.59
N TYR A 324 -8.12 14.02 2.46
CA TYR A 324 -7.51 12.76 2.94
C TYR A 324 -8.44 11.56 2.80
N VAL A 325 -9.74 11.79 2.86
CA VAL A 325 -10.78 10.79 2.64
C VAL A 325 -11.71 11.28 1.54
N MET A 326 -11.82 10.55 0.44
CA MET A 326 -12.71 10.91 -0.66
C MET A 326 -13.32 9.69 -1.33
N ASP A 327 -14.43 9.92 -2.03
CA ASP A 327 -14.99 8.93 -2.94
C ASP A 327 -14.23 8.91 -4.27
N LEU A 328 -13.86 7.71 -4.71
CA LEU A 328 -13.31 7.46 -6.04
C LEU A 328 -14.42 7.66 -7.09
N PRO A 329 -14.09 8.21 -8.28
CA PRO A 329 -15.08 8.44 -9.34
C PRO A 329 -15.69 7.15 -9.89
N ARG A 330 -14.96 6.03 -9.80
CA ARG A 330 -15.47 4.68 -10.04
C ARG A 330 -14.85 3.74 -9.02
N ALA A 331 -15.66 2.78 -8.56
CA ALA A 331 -15.25 1.77 -7.59
C ALA A 331 -14.00 0.99 -8.05
N PHE A 332 -13.01 0.88 -7.18
CA PHE A 332 -11.86 0.02 -7.35
C PHE A 332 -12.21 -1.43 -6.97
N PRO A 333 -11.96 -2.42 -7.85
CA PRO A 333 -12.38 -3.80 -7.59
C PRO A 333 -11.35 -4.57 -6.74
N GLY A 334 -11.38 -4.34 -5.43
CA GLY A 334 -10.48 -4.93 -4.46
C GLY A 334 -9.88 -3.87 -3.55
N THR A 335 -8.62 -4.05 -3.15
CA THR A 335 -7.86 -3.11 -2.33
C THR A 335 -6.46 -2.91 -2.90
N LEU A 336 -6.03 -1.65 -3.02
CA LEU A 336 -4.66 -1.26 -3.31
C LEU A 336 -4.14 -0.46 -2.12
N ILE A 337 -3.01 -0.86 -1.58
CA ILE A 337 -2.27 -0.11 -0.57
C ILE A 337 -0.93 0.28 -1.17
N THR A 338 -0.60 1.57 -1.15
CA THR A 338 0.70 2.07 -1.57
C THR A 338 1.35 2.82 -0.43
N MET A 339 2.67 2.65 -0.29
CA MET A 339 3.48 3.34 0.70
C MET A 339 4.64 4.04 0.01
N ARG A 340 4.92 5.26 0.43
CA ARG A 340 6.12 6.02 0.09
C ARG A 340 6.74 6.53 1.37
N PHE A 341 8.04 6.29 1.57
CA PHE A 341 8.79 6.87 2.67
C PHE A 341 10.24 7.13 2.23
N VAL A 342 10.94 7.97 2.98
CA VAL A 342 12.34 8.31 2.72
C VAL A 342 13.19 7.70 3.82
N LEU A 343 14.24 6.98 3.42
CA LEU A 343 15.30 6.52 4.31
C LEU A 343 16.45 7.52 4.26
N ASP A 344 16.81 8.04 5.43
CA ASP A 344 17.95 8.94 5.59
C ASP A 344 19.00 8.25 6.47
N GLY A 345 20.25 8.19 5.99
CA GLY A 345 21.36 7.60 6.75
C GLY A 345 21.73 8.41 7.99
N SER A 346 21.29 9.68 8.07
CA SER A 346 21.51 10.53 9.24
C SER A 346 20.48 10.34 10.35
N LEU A 347 19.74 9.23 10.38
CA LEU A 347 18.87 8.84 11.51
C LEU A 347 19.73 8.62 12.77
N GLN A 348 20.15 9.72 13.39
CA GLN A 348 20.76 9.71 14.71
C GLN A 348 19.70 9.24 15.70
N THR A 349 20.11 8.28 16.52
CA THR A 349 19.42 7.77 17.69
C THR A 349 19.21 8.90 18.70
N GLU A 350 18.22 9.76 18.47
CA GLU A 350 17.65 10.55 19.56
C GLU A 350 16.67 9.66 20.32
N ASN A 351 16.98 9.44 21.60
CA ASN A 351 16.22 8.75 22.67
C ASN A 351 16.72 7.35 23.06
N LEU A 352 17.87 7.29 23.74
CA LEU A 352 18.15 6.25 24.76
C LEU A 352 18.87 6.75 26.03
N ASP A 353 19.04 8.07 26.24
CA ASP A 353 19.84 8.59 27.36
C ASP A 353 19.08 9.37 28.45
N ASP A 354 17.74 9.30 28.52
CA ASP A 354 16.96 10.03 29.54
C ASP A 354 16.49 9.18 30.75
N ASP A 355 17.11 8.03 31.02
CA ASP A 355 16.74 7.22 32.21
C ASP A 355 17.93 6.64 33.01
N ASN A 356 19.01 7.41 33.16
CA ASN A 356 20.05 7.13 34.15
C ASN A 356 20.46 8.41 34.90
N GLY A 357 19.50 8.96 35.64
CA GLY A 357 19.68 10.14 36.49
C GLY A 357 19.12 9.97 37.90
N GLU A 358 19.37 8.84 38.56
CA GLU A 358 19.28 8.75 40.03
C GLU A 358 20.61 8.23 40.61
N GLY A 359 21.25 9.09 41.41
CA GLY A 359 22.51 8.84 42.12
C GLY A 359 23.10 10.11 42.70
#